data_AF-A0A225UVT6-F1
#
_entry.id   AF-A0A225UVT6-F1
#
_cell.length_a   1.000
_cell.length_b   1.000
_cell.length_c   1.000
_cell.angle_alpha   90.00
_cell.angle_beta   90.00
_cell.angle_gamma   90.00
#
_symmetry.space_group_name_H-M   'P 1'
#
loop_
_entity.id
_entity.type
_entity.pdbx_description
1 polymer ?
#
loop_
_entity_poly.entity_id
_entity_poly.type
_entity_poly.pdbx_seq_one_letter_code
_entity_poly.pdbx_strand_id
1 'polypeptide(L)'
;RKGKPPIFNGDSSEDLDLWIFSTEQYYVDSQEDMASNTSDFVNLIFGNLGPTAQTWYREFKTSLSDRPATWVIFKDQIRQRFRGSDFQHKLLSKLYNLRWAGSQQAYTTKFQHLLSQLEEDLAEGVKRCFFSRI
;
A
#
# COMPACT_ATOMS: atom_id res chain seq x y z
N ARG A 1 22.87 -2.58 -13.25
CA ARG A 1 22.86 -1.61 -12.13
C ARG A 1 21.42 -1.47 -11.68
N LYS A 2 21.08 -1.81 -10.43
CA LYS A 2 19.76 -1.48 -9.89
C LYS A 2 19.60 0.05 -9.95
N GLY A 3 18.41 0.52 -10.33
CA GLY A 3 18.09 1.95 -10.39
C GLY A 3 18.07 2.57 -8.99
N LYS A 4 17.55 3.78 -8.86
CA LYS A 4 17.30 4.33 -7.52
C LYS A 4 16.17 3.55 -6.83
N PRO A 5 16.22 3.35 -5.51
CA PRO A 5 15.10 2.75 -4.78
C PRO A 5 13.85 3.64 -4.91
N PRO A 6 12.65 3.05 -4.86
CA PRO A 6 11.40 3.80 -4.88
C PRO A 6 11.28 4.69 -3.64
N ILE A 7 10.91 5.95 -3.82
CA ILE A 7 10.73 6.92 -2.73
C ILE A 7 9.24 7.09 -2.42
N PHE A 8 8.90 7.18 -1.13
CA PHE A 8 7.56 7.56 -0.66
C PHE A 8 7.64 8.86 0.13
N ASN A 9 6.99 9.90 -0.37
CA ASN A 9 7.03 11.22 0.25
C ASN A 9 6.04 11.33 1.42
N GLY A 10 4.95 10.58 1.37
CA GLY A 10 3.85 10.67 2.33
C GLY A 10 2.70 11.55 1.85
N ASP A 11 2.61 11.79 0.54
CA ASP A 11 1.57 12.62 -0.06
C ASP A 11 0.30 11.81 -0.35
N SER A 12 -0.87 12.44 -0.21
CA SER A 12 -2.17 11.76 -0.42
C SER A 12 -2.42 11.30 -1.86
N SER A 13 -1.62 11.76 -2.82
CA SER A 13 -1.68 11.34 -4.23
C SER A 13 -0.82 10.11 -4.53
N GLU A 14 0.09 9.73 -3.62
CA GLU A 14 0.96 8.57 -3.80
C GLU A 14 0.21 7.28 -3.50
N ASP A 15 0.46 6.25 -4.30
CA ASP A 15 -0.05 4.91 -4.05
C ASP A 15 0.89 4.18 -3.07
N LEU A 16 0.53 4.22 -1.78
CA LEU A 16 1.31 3.60 -0.71
C LEU A 16 1.49 2.09 -0.91
N ASP A 17 0.44 1.39 -1.34
CA ASP A 17 0.49 -0.07 -1.51
C ASP A 17 1.37 -0.45 -2.70
N LEU A 18 1.32 0.32 -3.80
CA LEU A 18 2.24 0.16 -4.92
C LEU A 18 3.69 0.46 -4.51
N TRP A 19 3.92 1.47 -3.67
CA TRP A 19 5.26 1.76 -3.15
C TRP A 19 5.80 0.64 -2.27
N ILE A 20 4.97 0.09 -1.36
CA ILE A 20 5.34 -1.07 -0.52
C ILE A 20 5.75 -2.23 -1.42
N PHE A 21 4.92 -2.58 -2.40
CA PHE A 21 5.19 -3.67 -3.34
C PHE A 21 6.49 -3.43 -4.12
N SER A 22 6.66 -2.23 -4.68
CA SER A 22 7.85 -1.87 -5.46
C SER A 22 9.12 -1.91 -4.61
N THR A 23 9.03 -1.55 -3.33
CA THR A 23 10.13 -1.62 -2.37
C THR A 23 10.52 -3.07 -2.09
N GLU A 24 9.54 -3.94 -1.80
CA GLU A 24 9.79 -5.37 -1.59
C GLU A 24 10.44 -6.02 -2.83
N GLN A 25 9.99 -5.67 -4.04
CA GLN A 25 10.60 -6.16 -5.28
C GLN A 25 12.03 -5.63 -5.47
N TYR A 26 12.28 -4.35 -5.14
CA TYR A 26 13.62 -3.77 -5.26
C TYR A 26 14.64 -4.46 -4.33
N TYR A 27 14.21 -4.81 -3.12
CA TYR A 27 15.03 -5.50 -2.11
C TYR A 27 14.78 -7.01 -2.04
N VAL A 28 14.35 -7.65 -3.13
CA VAL A 28 14.11 -9.11 -3.15
C VAL A 28 15.33 -9.92 -2.70
N ASP A 29 16.54 -9.43 -2.97
CA ASP A 29 17.79 -10.08 -2.53
C ASP A 29 18.03 -9.98 -1.01
N SER A 30 17.30 -9.11 -0.31
CA SER A 30 17.34 -8.88 1.15
C SER A 30 16.08 -9.46 1.84
N GLN A 31 15.46 -10.48 1.24
CA GLN A 31 14.23 -11.07 1.76
C GLN A 31 14.39 -11.67 3.17
N GLU A 32 15.57 -12.19 3.50
CA GLU A 32 15.87 -12.69 4.85
C GLU A 32 15.81 -11.56 5.88
N ASP A 33 16.40 -10.40 5.58
CA ASP A 33 16.35 -9.22 6.45
C ASP A 33 14.91 -8.70 6.60
N MET A 34 14.12 -8.72 5.52
CA MET A 34 12.69 -8.36 5.54
C MET A 34 11.85 -9.29 6.42
N ALA A 35 12.16 -10.59 6.40
CA ALA A 35 11.47 -11.60 7.19
C ALA A 35 12.00 -11.73 8.62
N SER A 36 13.15 -11.10 8.92
CA SER A 36 13.76 -11.12 10.24
C SER A 36 12.92 -10.35 11.26
N ASN A 37 13.08 -10.72 12.54
CA ASN A 37 12.47 -10.00 13.65
C ASN A 37 13.33 -8.82 14.14
N THR A 38 14.15 -8.23 13.27
CA THR A 38 15.01 -7.07 13.61
C THR A 38 14.47 -5.77 13.03
N SER A 39 15.13 -4.65 13.36
CA SER A 39 14.81 -3.34 12.77
C SER A 39 15.65 -3.03 11.52
N ASP A 40 16.55 -3.92 11.10
CA ASP A 40 17.62 -3.56 10.16
C ASP A 40 17.06 -3.17 8.80
N PHE A 41 16.10 -3.96 8.30
CA PHE A 41 15.40 -3.63 7.07
C PHE A 41 14.61 -2.31 7.18
N VAL A 42 13.90 -2.10 8.29
CA VAL A 42 13.12 -0.87 8.51
C VAL A 42 14.02 0.37 8.66
N ASN A 43 15.22 0.21 9.21
CA ASN A 43 16.23 1.26 9.27
C ASN A 43 16.80 1.56 7.88
N LEU A 44 16.98 0.56 7.03
CA LEU A 44 17.37 0.73 5.63
C LEU A 44 16.30 1.51 4.85
N ILE A 45 15.02 1.16 5.04
CA ILE A 45 13.89 1.81 4.36
C ILE A 45 13.74 3.30 4.72
N PHE A 46 14.26 3.76 5.86
CA PHE A 46 14.28 5.19 6.20
C PHE A 46 14.89 6.07 5.08
N GLY A 47 15.92 5.57 4.38
CA GLY A 47 16.55 6.27 3.27
C GLY A 47 15.65 6.44 2.03
N ASN A 48 14.54 5.70 1.96
CA ASN A 48 13.56 5.73 0.88
C ASN A 48 12.33 6.56 1.24
N LEU A 49 12.30 7.16 2.42
CA LEU A 49 11.21 8.03 2.86
C LEU A 49 11.55 9.48 2.56
N GLY A 50 10.58 10.23 2.05
CA GLY A 50 10.64 11.69 1.95
C GLY A 50 10.38 12.38 3.29
N PRO A 51 10.53 13.71 3.36
CA PRO A 51 10.53 14.46 4.63
C PRO A 51 9.30 14.23 5.53
N THR A 52 8.10 14.17 4.94
CA THR A 52 6.85 13.95 5.69
C THR A 52 6.83 12.55 6.29
N ALA A 53 7.12 11.52 5.49
CA ALA A 53 7.22 10.14 5.95
C ALA A 53 8.36 9.92 6.96
N GLN A 54 9.50 10.60 6.81
CA GLN A 54 10.60 10.57 7.79
C GLN A 54 10.23 11.18 9.13
N THR A 55 9.43 12.25 9.14
CA THR A 55 8.94 12.86 10.37
C THR A 55 8.07 11.88 11.15
N TRP A 56 7.12 11.23 10.46
CA TRP A 56 6.31 10.16 11.06
C TRP A 56 7.16 8.95 11.50
N TYR A 57 8.16 8.54 10.71
CA TYR A 57 9.02 7.41 11.05
C TYR A 57 9.68 7.58 12.42
N ARG A 58 10.10 8.80 12.76
CA ARG A 58 10.67 9.11 14.08
C ARG A 58 9.65 8.85 15.19
N GLU A 59 8.42 9.32 15.04
CA GLU A 59 7.34 9.11 16.02
C GLU A 59 7.00 7.62 16.16
N PHE A 60 6.94 6.90 15.04
CA PHE A 60 6.76 5.45 14.98
C PHE A 60 7.87 4.69 15.73
N LYS A 61 9.14 5.07 15.54
CA LYS A 61 10.25 4.44 16.27
C LYS A 61 10.18 4.73 17.77
N THR A 62 9.74 5.93 18.16
CA THR A 62 9.54 6.26 19.58
C THR A 62 8.38 5.48 20.20
N SER A 63 7.29 5.23 19.46
CA SER A 63 6.13 4.50 20.00
C SER A 63 6.42 3.02 20.27
N LEU A 64 7.37 2.42 19.55
CA LEU A 64 7.76 1.02 19.75
C LEU A 64 8.66 0.78 20.97
N SER A 65 9.20 1.84 21.59
CA SER A 65 10.14 1.73 22.72
C SER A 65 11.29 0.76 22.40
N ASP A 66 11.45 -0.33 23.17
CA ASP A 66 12.50 -1.33 22.98
C ASP A 66 12.14 -2.45 21.98
N ARG A 67 10.92 -2.45 21.44
CA ARG A 67 10.49 -3.50 20.50
C ARG A 67 11.11 -3.28 19.12
N PRO A 68 11.57 -4.35 18.44
CA PRO A 68 12.08 -4.21 17.08
C PRO A 68 10.97 -3.75 16.13
N ALA A 69 11.30 -2.78 15.30
CA ALA A 69 10.43 -2.34 14.20
C ALA A 69 10.58 -3.33 13.05
N THR A 70 9.82 -4.42 13.07
CA THR A 70 9.83 -5.39 11.98
C THR A 70 9.13 -4.83 10.74
N TRP A 71 9.44 -5.39 9.57
CA TRP A 71 8.82 -4.97 8.31
C TRP A 71 7.28 -5.12 8.32
N VAL A 72 6.78 -6.16 9.00
CA VAL A 72 5.34 -6.39 9.17
C VAL A 72 4.67 -5.25 9.95
N ILE A 73 5.26 -4.88 11.10
CA ILE A 73 4.75 -3.79 11.95
C ILE A 73 4.81 -2.46 11.19
N PHE A 74 5.91 -2.21 10.48
CA PHE A 74 6.07 -1.00 9.68
C PHE A 74 4.97 -0.86 8.62
N LYS A 75 4.71 -1.92 7.83
CA LYS A 75 3.68 -1.92 6.79
C LYS A 75 2.27 -1.66 7.33
N ASP A 76 1.94 -2.21 8.50
CA ASP A 76 0.67 -1.95 9.16
C ASP A 76 0.55 -0.48 9.61
N GLN A 77 1.57 0.03 10.30
CA GLN A 77 1.54 1.38 10.85
C GLN A 77 1.60 2.47 9.77
N ILE A 78 2.38 2.28 8.70
CA ILE A 78 2.43 3.25 7.60
C ILE A 78 1.11 3.31 6.85
N ARG A 79 0.40 2.17 6.71
CA ARG A 79 -0.95 2.14 6.16
C ARG A 79 -1.91 2.91 7.06
N GLN A 80 -1.93 2.64 8.36
CA GLN A 80 -2.81 3.37 9.27
C GLN A 80 -2.55 4.90 9.26
N ARG A 81 -1.30 5.31 9.04
CA ARG A 81 -0.93 6.73 9.04
C ARG A 81 -1.27 7.47 7.76
N PHE A 82 -0.98 6.87 6.61
CA PHE A 82 -1.01 7.54 5.29
C PHE A 82 -2.17 7.09 4.41
N ARG A 83 -2.77 5.94 4.70
CA ARG A 83 -4.03 5.55 4.07
C ARG A 83 -5.11 6.44 4.68
N GLY A 84 -5.78 7.24 3.84
CA GLY A 84 -6.89 8.07 4.32
C GLY A 84 -7.92 7.20 5.04
N SER A 85 -8.48 7.67 6.15
CA SER A 85 -9.53 6.95 6.89
C SER A 85 -10.76 6.64 6.03
N ASP A 86 -10.93 7.39 4.93
CA ASP A 86 -11.96 7.21 3.93
C ASP A 86 -11.48 6.51 2.66
N PHE A 87 -10.26 5.97 2.61
CA PHE A 87 -9.69 5.34 1.42
C PHE A 87 -10.56 4.18 0.93
N GLN A 88 -10.93 3.27 1.83
CA GLN A 88 -11.84 2.17 1.49
C GLN A 88 -13.21 2.71 1.05
N HIS A 89 -13.73 3.75 1.70
CA HIS A 89 -15.00 4.37 1.35
C HIS A 89 -14.96 5.05 -0.03
N LYS A 90 -13.87 5.73 -0.36
CA LYS A 90 -13.60 6.33 -1.67
C LYS A 90 -13.40 5.27 -2.74
N LEU A 91 -12.70 4.18 -2.43
CA LEU A 91 -12.46 3.07 -3.34
C LEU A 91 -13.77 2.33 -3.65
N LEU A 92 -14.58 2.03 -2.63
CA LEU A 92 -15.92 1.48 -2.77
C LEU A 92 -16.86 2.44 -3.52
N SER A 93 -16.77 3.74 -3.26
CA SER A 93 -17.54 4.74 -4.00
C SER A 93 -17.11 4.82 -5.46
N LYS A 94 -15.82 4.71 -5.78
CA LYS A 94 -15.31 4.64 -7.16
C LYS A 94 -15.76 3.35 -7.85
N LEU A 95 -15.74 2.22 -7.16
CA LEU A 95 -16.28 0.93 -7.62
C LEU A 95 -17.78 1.02 -7.90
N TYR A 96 -18.55 1.60 -6.97
CA TYR A 96 -19.99 1.78 -7.10
C TYR A 96 -20.38 2.69 -8.27
N ASN A 97 -19.62 3.78 -8.45
CA ASN A 97 -19.85 4.73 -9.54
C ASN A 97 -19.21 4.30 -10.86
N LEU A 98 -18.50 3.17 -10.90
CA LEU A 98 -17.92 2.65 -12.13
C LEU A 98 -19.06 2.23 -13.08
N ARG A 99 -19.32 3.06 -14.10
CA ARG A 99 -20.27 2.74 -15.18
C ARG A 99 -19.54 2.27 -16.42
N TRP A 100 -20.21 1.43 -17.20
CA TRP A 100 -19.75 1.06 -18.53
C TRP A 100 -19.61 2.31 -19.39
N ALA A 101 -18.42 2.53 -19.95
CA ALA A 101 -18.06 3.72 -20.71
C ALA A 101 -17.73 3.40 -22.18
N GLY A 102 -18.37 2.36 -22.75
CA GLY A 102 -18.25 2.00 -24.17
C GLY A 102 -17.18 0.95 -24.51
N SER A 103 -16.14 0.78 -23.67
CA SER A 103 -15.14 -0.29 -23.82
C SER A 103 -15.17 -1.25 -22.63
N GLN A 104 -15.52 -2.50 -22.90
CA GLN A 104 -15.52 -3.58 -21.90
C GLN A 104 -14.12 -3.79 -21.32
N GLN A 105 -13.08 -3.76 -22.14
CA GLN A 105 -11.70 -3.94 -21.68
C GLN A 105 -11.24 -2.82 -20.73
N ALA A 106 -11.58 -1.57 -21.05
CA ALA A 106 -11.25 -0.42 -20.19
C ALA A 106 -12.00 -0.48 -18.85
N TYR A 107 -13.25 -0.93 -18.87
CA TYR A 107 -14.04 -1.17 -17.66
C TYR A 107 -13.43 -2.29 -16.82
N THR A 108 -13.17 -3.46 -17.39
CA THR A 108 -12.60 -4.62 -16.69
C THR A 108 -11.23 -4.29 -16.08
N THR A 109 -10.38 -3.57 -16.80
CA THR A 109 -9.06 -3.17 -16.31
C THR A 109 -9.17 -2.23 -15.11
N LYS A 110 -10.05 -1.21 -15.18
CA LYS A 110 -10.31 -0.31 -14.04
C LYS A 110 -10.93 -1.04 -12.86
N PHE A 111 -11.86 -1.95 -13.12
CA PHE A 111 -12.51 -2.77 -12.09
C PHE A 111 -11.50 -3.66 -11.36
N GLN A 112 -10.67 -4.40 -12.09
CA GLN A 112 -9.62 -5.25 -11.51
C GLN A 112 -8.58 -4.43 -10.73
N HIS A 113 -8.18 -3.28 -11.25
CA HIS A 113 -7.25 -2.38 -10.56
C HIS A 113 -7.84 -1.80 -9.26
N LEU A 114 -9.15 -1.49 -9.23
CA LEU A 114 -9.81 -1.06 -7.99
C LEU A 114 -9.93 -2.23 -7.01
N LEU A 115 -10.22 -3.45 -7.50
CA LEU A 115 -10.28 -4.65 -6.67
C LEU A 115 -8.93 -4.99 -6.03
N SER A 116 -7.82 -4.85 -6.75
CA SER A 116 -6.48 -5.14 -6.21
C SER A 116 -6.04 -4.18 -5.10
N GLN A 117 -6.73 -3.05 -4.94
CA GLN A 117 -6.47 -2.07 -3.89
C GLN A 117 -7.30 -2.32 -2.62
N LEU A 118 -8.29 -3.23 -2.66
CA LEU A 118 -9.01 -3.61 -1.45
C LEU A 118 -8.13 -4.43 -0.52
N GLU A 119 -8.20 -4.09 0.76
CA GLU A 119 -7.46 -4.75 1.84
C GLU A 119 -8.04 -6.13 2.18
N GLU A 120 -9.33 -6.33 1.86
CA GLU A 120 -10.07 -7.57 2.06
C GLU A 120 -10.68 -8.07 0.75
N ASP A 121 -10.66 -9.38 0.56
CA ASP A 121 -11.34 -10.02 -0.56
C ASP A 121 -12.86 -9.76 -0.44
N LEU A 122 -13.43 -8.99 -1.36
CA LEU A 122 -14.88 -8.81 -1.42
C LEU A 122 -15.56 -10.18 -1.50
N ALA A 123 -16.55 -10.40 -0.63
CA ALA A 123 -17.39 -11.59 -0.68
C ALA A 123 -17.92 -11.78 -2.12
N GLU A 124 -17.92 -13.03 -2.60
CA GLU A 124 -18.33 -13.35 -3.98
C GLU A 124 -19.69 -12.75 -4.36
N GLY A 125 -20.63 -12.67 -3.42
CA GLY A 125 -21.95 -12.06 -3.64
C GLY A 125 -21.87 -10.59 -4.05
N VAL A 126 -20.93 -9.83 -3.48
CA VAL A 126 -20.71 -8.43 -3.84
C VAL A 126 -20.05 -8.32 -5.21
N LYS A 127 -19.08 -9.20 -5.51
CA LYS A 127 -18.47 -9.30 -6.85
C LYS A 127 -19.56 -9.59 -7.91
N ARG A 128 -20.47 -10.53 -7.65
CA ARG A 128 -21.59 -10.87 -8.56
C ARG A 128 -22.58 -9.72 -8.76
N CYS A 129 -22.89 -8.92 -7.74
CA CYS A 129 -23.74 -7.73 -7.89
C CYS A 129 -23.13 -6.69 -8.85
N PHE A 130 -21.80 -6.55 -8.89
CA PHE A 130 -21.13 -5.63 -9.82
C PHE A 130 -21.08 -6.18 -11.25
N PHE A 131 -20.87 -7.47 -11.43
CA PHE A 131 -20.92 -8.10 -12.76
C PHE A 131 -22.34 -8.16 -13.34
N SER A 132 -23.37 -8.27 -12.50
CA SER A 132 -24.79 -8.26 -12.92
C SER A 132 -25.33 -6.87 -13.27
N ARG A 133 -24.55 -5.81 -13.07
CA ARG A 133 -24.87 -4.42 -13.45
C ARG A 133 -24.26 -3.99 -14.79
N ILE A 134 -23.52 -4.89 -15.43
CA ILE A 134 -23.09 -4.80 -16.84
C ILE A 134 -24.26 -5.25 -17.70
#